data_AF-A0A377F9C7-F1
#
_entry.id   AF-A0A377F9C7-F1
#
_cell.length_a   1.000
_cell.length_b   1.000
_cell.length_c   1.000
_cell.angle_alpha   90.00
_cell.angle_beta   90.00
_cell.angle_gamma   90.00
#
_symmetry.space_group_name_H-M   'P 1'
#
loop_
_entity.id
_entity.type
_entity.pdbx_description
1 polymer ?
#
loop_
_entity_poly.entity_id
_entity_poly.type
_entity_poly.pdbx_seq_one_letter_code
_entity_poly.pdbx_strand_id
1 'polypeptide(L)'
;MQLRLDQNSSDPIFATRQMAKTLPAPLNRWVGRLTDQAWHVVMVEAVHYMEVDWRDSVVKPFNEQLANNYPFNPRSAQDASLDAFERFFKPDGILDTFYQQNLKLFIDNDLSLEDGDNNVIIREDIIAQLETAQKIRDIFFSKQNGLGTSFAVETVSLSGNKRRSVLNLDGQLVDYSQGRNYTAHLVWPNNMREGNESKLTLIGTSGNAPRSISFSGPWAQFRLFGAGQLTGVQDGNFTVRFSVDGRAMTYRVHTDTEDNPFSGGLFSQFGLSDTLY
;
A
#
# COMPACT_ATOMS: atom_id res chain seq x y z
N MET A 1 -11.27 25.05 8.46
CA MET A 1 -10.17 25.28 7.50
C MET A 1 -10.63 24.93 6.09
N GLN A 2 -11.17 23.73 5.87
CA GLN A 2 -11.74 23.29 4.59
C GLN A 2 -12.86 24.20 4.06
N LEU A 3 -13.78 24.63 4.92
CA LEU A 3 -14.82 25.63 4.62
C LEU A 3 -14.28 27.02 4.22
N ARG A 4 -13.02 27.33 4.50
CA ARG A 4 -12.39 28.63 4.13
C ARG A 4 -11.64 28.58 2.82
N LEU A 5 -11.11 27.43 2.42
CA LEU A 5 -10.31 27.27 1.20
C LEU A 5 -11.17 26.97 -0.04
N ASP A 6 -12.30 26.28 0.11
CA ASP A 6 -13.22 25.99 -1.01
C ASP A 6 -14.02 27.22 -1.49
N GLN A 7 -14.01 28.30 -0.72
CA GLN A 7 -14.66 29.56 -1.10
C GLN A 7 -13.61 30.64 -1.35
N ASN A 8 -12.92 30.54 -2.49
CA ASN A 8 -11.98 31.54 -3.00
C ASN A 8 -12.53 32.99 -3.03
N SER A 9 -13.85 33.18 -2.93
CA SER A 9 -14.53 34.49 -2.87
C SER A 9 -14.86 34.99 -1.45
N SER A 10 -14.63 34.19 -0.41
CA SER A 10 -15.05 34.47 0.97
C SER A 10 -13.89 34.68 1.95
N ASP A 11 -12.64 34.44 1.55
CA ASP A 11 -11.48 34.65 2.44
C ASP A 11 -11.22 36.17 2.62
N PRO A 12 -11.38 36.72 3.84
CA PRO A 12 -11.13 38.13 4.11
C PRO A 12 -9.69 38.53 3.86
N ILE A 13 -8.71 37.62 3.97
CA ILE A 13 -7.31 37.90 3.65
C ILE A 13 -7.15 38.08 2.14
N PHE A 14 -7.71 37.15 1.34
CA PHE A 14 -7.72 37.26 -0.12
C PHE A 14 -8.46 38.52 -0.60
N ALA A 15 -9.65 38.81 -0.05
CA ALA A 15 -10.43 39.98 -0.40
C ALA A 15 -9.67 41.28 -0.08
N THR A 16 -9.03 41.35 1.10
CA THR A 16 -8.20 42.49 1.51
C THR A 16 -6.97 42.64 0.62
N ARG A 17 -6.35 41.53 0.19
CA ARG A 17 -5.22 41.53 -0.75
C ARG A 17 -5.62 42.06 -2.12
N GLN A 18 -6.83 41.72 -2.58
CA GLN A 18 -7.36 42.24 -3.83
C GLN A 18 -7.72 43.73 -3.72
N MET A 19 -8.23 44.19 -2.58
CA MET A 19 -8.42 45.62 -2.30
C MET A 19 -7.09 46.38 -2.19
N ALA A 20 -6.03 45.77 -1.64
CA ALA A 20 -4.72 46.40 -1.55
C ALA A 20 -4.17 46.82 -2.93
N LYS A 21 -4.49 46.05 -3.99
CA LYS A 21 -4.09 46.34 -5.37
C LYS A 21 -4.74 47.59 -5.95
N THR A 22 -5.89 48.03 -5.43
CA THR A 22 -6.62 49.20 -5.94
C THR A 22 -6.31 50.49 -5.18
N LEU A 23 -5.56 50.41 -4.07
CA LEU A 23 -5.19 51.58 -3.27
C LEU A 23 -4.03 52.37 -3.89
N PRO A 24 -3.97 53.71 -3.69
CA PRO A 24 -2.81 54.50 -4.05
C PRO A 24 -1.57 54.16 -3.21
N ALA A 25 -0.37 54.49 -3.72
CA ALA A 25 0.84 54.45 -2.92
C ALA A 25 0.82 55.55 -1.83
N PRO A 26 1.35 55.30 -0.61
CA PRO A 26 2.02 54.07 -0.15
C PRO A 26 1.08 53.03 0.48
N LEU A 27 -0.23 53.32 0.57
CA LEU A 27 -1.22 52.49 1.27
C LEU A 27 -1.31 51.08 0.68
N ASN A 28 -1.21 50.94 -0.64
CA ASN A 28 -1.15 49.62 -1.29
C ASN A 28 -0.06 48.70 -0.71
N ARG A 29 1.15 49.23 -0.47
CA ARG A 29 2.28 48.48 0.08
C ARG A 29 2.08 48.16 1.55
N TRP A 30 1.44 49.03 2.32
CA TRP A 30 1.19 48.79 3.73
C TRP A 30 0.11 47.73 3.93
N VAL A 31 -1.02 47.87 3.23
CA VAL A 31 -2.10 46.90 3.26
C VAL A 31 -1.64 45.56 2.67
N GLY A 32 -0.89 45.58 1.57
CA GLY A 32 -0.25 44.39 0.99
C GLY A 32 0.63 43.64 2.00
N ARG A 33 1.60 44.31 2.62
CA ARG A 33 2.46 43.68 3.64
C ARG A 33 1.67 43.13 4.83
N LEU A 34 0.66 43.85 5.29
CA LEU A 34 -0.18 43.39 6.40
C LEU A 34 -0.99 42.14 6.01
N THR A 35 -1.49 42.07 4.77
CA THR A 35 -2.18 40.87 4.28
C THR A 35 -1.22 39.70 4.09
N ASP A 36 0.00 39.94 3.60
CA ASP A 36 1.02 38.91 3.46
C ASP A 36 1.42 38.34 4.82
N GLN A 37 1.60 39.20 5.84
CA GLN A 37 1.89 38.77 7.22
C GLN A 37 0.73 38.01 7.86
N ALA A 38 -0.52 38.49 7.67
CA ALA A 38 -1.69 37.79 8.18
C ALA A 38 -1.88 36.42 7.51
N TRP A 39 -1.64 36.34 6.20
CA TRP A 39 -1.64 35.08 5.45
C TRP A 39 -0.59 34.10 5.98
N HIS A 40 0.63 34.57 6.20
CA HIS A 40 1.72 33.75 6.73
C HIS A 40 1.36 33.16 8.11
N VAL A 41 0.87 33.96 9.05
CA VAL A 41 0.47 33.47 10.39
C VAL A 41 -0.64 32.41 10.30
N VAL A 42 -1.65 32.64 9.45
CA VAL A 42 -2.72 31.65 9.24
C VAL A 42 -2.18 30.36 8.66
N MET A 43 -1.22 30.43 7.74
CA MET A 43 -0.67 29.23 7.13
C MET A 43 0.26 28.46 8.08
N VAL A 44 1.09 29.14 8.89
CA VAL A 44 1.90 28.46 9.92
C VAL A 44 1.01 27.67 10.88
N GLU A 45 -0.10 28.26 11.33
CA GLU A 45 -1.08 27.56 12.16
C GLU A 45 -1.76 26.40 11.41
N ALA A 46 -2.03 26.57 10.11
CA ALA A 46 -2.58 25.51 9.27
C ALA A 46 -1.67 24.29 9.19
N VAL A 47 -0.38 24.52 8.95
CA VAL A 47 0.67 23.50 8.90
C VAL A 47 0.76 22.78 10.22
N HIS A 48 0.83 23.51 11.34
CA HIS A 48 0.90 22.90 12.67
C HIS A 48 -0.33 22.02 12.97
N TYR A 49 -1.53 22.53 12.68
CA TYR A 49 -2.76 21.75 12.84
C TYR A 49 -2.74 20.50 11.95
N MET A 50 -2.28 20.62 10.70
CA MET A 50 -2.23 19.50 9.77
C MET A 50 -1.22 18.43 10.20
N GLU A 51 -0.09 18.80 10.79
CA GLU A 51 0.87 17.84 11.33
C GLU A 51 0.29 17.06 12.52
N VAL A 52 -0.44 17.74 13.41
CA VAL A 52 -1.16 17.09 14.52
C VAL A 52 -2.23 16.14 13.97
N ASP A 53 -3.04 16.58 13.02
CA ASP A 53 -4.08 15.77 12.40
C ASP A 53 -3.50 14.58 11.62
N TRP A 54 -2.38 14.76 10.90
CA TRP A 54 -1.67 13.66 10.24
C TRP A 54 -1.26 12.56 11.21
N ARG A 55 -0.60 12.96 12.31
CA ARG A 55 -0.15 12.02 13.32
C ARG A 55 -1.32 11.25 13.93
N ASP A 56 -2.39 11.95 14.29
CA ASP A 56 -3.49 11.38 15.05
C ASP A 56 -4.48 10.59 14.16
N SER A 57 -4.74 11.07 12.94
CA SER A 57 -5.73 10.52 12.01
C SER A 57 -5.14 9.51 11.02
N VAL A 58 -3.84 9.57 10.71
CA VAL A 58 -3.20 8.67 9.73
C VAL A 58 -2.13 7.80 10.37
N VAL A 59 -1.10 8.40 10.97
CA VAL A 59 0.08 7.66 11.44
C VAL A 59 -0.28 6.72 12.58
N LYS A 60 -1.04 7.21 13.57
CA LYS A 60 -1.45 6.42 14.73
C LYS A 60 -2.30 5.20 14.34
N PRO A 61 -3.39 5.31 13.55
CA PRO A 61 -4.13 4.13 13.08
C PRO A 61 -3.27 3.11 12.33
N PHE A 62 -2.34 3.58 11.49
CA PHE A 62 -1.42 2.69 10.78
C PHE A 62 -0.50 1.94 11.75
N ASN A 63 0.15 2.66 12.66
CA ASN A 63 1.10 2.08 13.61
C ASN A 63 0.44 1.10 14.59
N GLU A 64 -0.77 1.42 15.06
CA GLU A 64 -1.52 0.59 16.01
C GLU A 64 -2.10 -0.69 15.37
N GLN A 65 -2.49 -0.65 14.09
CA GLN A 65 -3.26 -1.74 13.46
C GLN A 65 -2.47 -2.53 12.42
N LEU A 66 -1.49 -1.91 11.75
CA LEU A 66 -0.87 -2.47 10.54
C LEU A 66 0.65 -2.63 10.65
N ALA A 67 1.38 -1.61 11.09
CA ALA A 67 2.85 -1.54 10.95
C ALA A 67 3.61 -2.74 11.56
N ASN A 68 3.16 -3.24 12.71
CA ASN A 68 3.82 -4.33 13.43
C ASN A 68 3.39 -5.74 12.97
N ASN A 69 2.43 -5.83 12.06
CA ASN A 69 1.82 -7.07 11.61
C ASN A 69 2.28 -7.41 10.19
N TYR A 70 2.23 -8.69 9.83
CA TYR A 70 2.45 -9.10 8.44
C TYR A 70 1.29 -8.58 7.57
N PRO A 71 1.53 -8.04 6.36
CA PRO A 71 2.78 -8.08 5.60
C PRO A 71 3.75 -6.90 5.80
N PHE A 72 3.37 -5.85 6.55
CA PHE A 72 4.20 -4.65 6.78
C PHE A 72 5.47 -4.97 7.58
N ASN A 73 5.36 -5.87 8.56
CA ASN A 73 6.49 -6.49 9.21
C ASN A 73 6.60 -7.97 8.75
N PRO A 74 7.49 -8.30 7.80
CA PRO A 74 7.65 -9.66 7.28
C PRO A 74 8.04 -10.69 8.35
N ARG A 75 8.59 -10.25 9.48
CA ARG A 75 9.00 -11.11 10.60
C ARG A 75 7.88 -11.35 11.62
N SER A 76 6.76 -10.63 11.50
CA SER A 76 5.66 -10.77 12.44
C SER A 76 4.94 -12.11 12.24
N ALA A 77 4.65 -12.79 13.35
CA ALA A 77 3.81 -13.97 13.37
C ALA A 77 2.31 -13.62 13.33
N GLN A 78 1.96 -12.38 13.67
CA GLN A 78 0.59 -11.88 13.60
C GLN A 78 0.32 -11.27 12.24
N ASP A 79 -0.90 -11.48 11.76
CA ASP A 79 -1.38 -10.97 10.49
C ASP A 79 -2.16 -9.68 10.70
N ALA A 80 -1.95 -8.70 9.84
CA ALA A 80 -2.78 -7.50 9.79
C ALA A 80 -4.20 -7.93 9.40
N SER A 81 -5.22 -7.37 10.04
CA SER A 81 -6.59 -7.67 9.64
C SER A 81 -6.88 -7.07 8.27
N LEU A 82 -7.63 -7.80 7.44
CA LEU A 82 -8.04 -7.29 6.12
C LEU A 82 -8.96 -6.07 6.26
N ASP A 83 -9.76 -5.98 7.32
CA ASP A 83 -10.60 -4.81 7.60
C ASP A 83 -9.78 -3.55 7.90
N ALA A 84 -8.72 -3.66 8.71
CA ALA A 84 -7.84 -2.53 8.99
C ALA A 84 -7.07 -2.12 7.72
N PHE A 85 -6.59 -3.10 6.95
CA PHE A 85 -5.92 -2.86 5.67
C PHE A 85 -6.86 -2.14 4.68
N GLU A 86 -8.09 -2.64 4.52
CA GLU A 86 -9.11 -2.04 3.68
C GLU A 86 -9.46 -0.63 4.12
N ARG A 87 -9.78 -0.43 5.41
CA ARG A 87 -10.13 0.89 5.96
C ARG A 87 -9.03 1.93 5.72
N PHE A 88 -7.77 1.51 5.79
CA PHE A 88 -6.64 2.41 5.62
C PHE A 88 -6.37 2.76 4.16
N PHE A 89 -6.28 1.75 3.27
CA PHE A 89 -5.77 1.92 1.91
C PHE A 89 -6.83 2.11 0.82
N LYS A 90 -8.09 1.70 1.05
CA LYS A 90 -9.12 1.77 0.02
C LYS A 90 -9.31 3.20 -0.53
N PRO A 91 -9.86 3.36 -1.75
CA PRO A 91 -10.39 4.65 -2.19
C PRO A 91 -11.39 5.20 -1.16
N ASP A 92 -11.28 6.50 -0.84
CA ASP A 92 -12.04 7.14 0.24
C ASP A 92 -11.77 6.55 1.65
N GLY A 93 -10.65 5.83 1.82
CA GLY A 93 -10.14 5.32 3.10
C GLY A 93 -9.45 6.41 3.92
N ILE A 94 -8.83 6.02 5.04
CA ILE A 94 -8.16 6.97 5.96
C ILE A 94 -7.11 7.82 5.23
N LEU A 95 -6.16 7.15 4.55
CA LEU A 95 -5.05 7.84 3.91
C LEU A 95 -5.49 8.65 2.69
N ASP A 96 -6.40 8.09 1.88
CA ASP A 96 -6.92 8.77 0.69
C ASP A 96 -7.70 10.04 1.07
N THR A 97 -8.56 9.92 2.08
CA THR A 97 -9.34 11.06 2.59
C THR A 97 -8.41 12.16 3.07
N PHE A 98 -7.40 11.83 3.88
CA PHE A 98 -6.45 12.83 4.35
C PHE A 98 -5.68 13.50 3.21
N TYR A 99 -5.24 12.72 2.22
CA TYR A 99 -4.57 13.26 1.04
C TYR A 99 -5.45 14.24 0.28
N GLN A 100 -6.68 13.86 -0.08
CA GLN A 100 -7.59 14.71 -0.86
C GLN A 100 -7.98 15.99 -0.11
N GLN A 101 -8.20 15.88 1.20
CA GLN A 101 -8.72 16.98 2.01
C GLN A 101 -7.63 17.97 2.45
N ASN A 102 -6.43 17.47 2.73
CA ASN A 102 -5.39 18.23 3.39
C ASN A 102 -4.14 18.39 2.52
N LEU A 103 -3.59 17.31 1.97
CA LEU A 103 -2.26 17.36 1.31
C LEU A 103 -2.30 17.81 -0.15
N LYS A 104 -3.35 17.44 -0.90
CA LYS A 104 -3.44 17.65 -2.35
C LYS A 104 -3.26 19.11 -2.73
N LEU A 105 -3.84 20.04 -1.97
CA LEU A 105 -3.71 21.47 -2.25
C LEU A 105 -2.26 21.94 -2.12
N PHE A 106 -1.51 21.44 -1.13
CA PHE A 106 -0.10 21.84 -0.92
C PHE A 106 0.82 21.24 -1.98
N ILE A 107 0.60 19.96 -2.31
CA ILE A 107 1.42 19.22 -3.28
C ILE A 107 1.19 19.76 -4.70
N ASP A 108 -0.06 19.90 -5.13
CA ASP A 108 -0.37 20.27 -6.52
C ASP A 108 -0.04 21.74 -6.85
N ASN A 109 -0.07 22.63 -5.85
CA ASN A 109 0.14 24.07 -6.05
C ASN A 109 1.53 24.55 -5.62
N ASP A 110 2.44 23.62 -5.27
CA ASP A 110 3.80 23.91 -4.77
C ASP A 110 3.78 24.99 -3.66
N LEU A 111 2.82 24.88 -2.76
CA LEU A 111 2.63 25.83 -1.67
C LEU A 111 3.69 25.58 -0.61
N SER A 112 4.85 26.18 -0.82
CA SER A 112 5.92 26.25 0.16
C SER A 112 5.76 27.49 1.05
N LEU A 113 6.11 27.34 2.33
CA LEU A 113 6.03 28.41 3.32
C LEU A 113 7.42 28.82 3.78
N GLU A 114 7.78 30.07 3.54
CA GLU A 114 9.00 30.64 4.11
C GLU A 114 8.79 30.91 5.60
N ASP A 115 9.45 30.12 6.48
CA ASP A 115 9.55 30.34 7.92
C ASP A 115 11.01 30.68 8.28
N GLY A 116 11.33 31.98 8.26
CA GLY A 116 12.71 32.46 8.42
C GLY A 116 13.60 32.12 7.22
N ASP A 117 14.73 31.46 7.46
CA ASP A 117 15.65 30.94 6.41
C ASP A 117 15.22 29.56 5.87
N ASN A 118 14.18 28.94 6.45
CA ASN A 118 13.72 27.61 6.06
C ASN A 118 12.42 27.68 5.24
N ASN A 119 12.34 26.88 4.19
CA ASN A 119 11.10 26.68 3.44
C ASN A 119 10.41 25.41 3.96
N VAL A 120 9.23 25.54 4.55
CA VAL A 120 8.37 24.45 5.04
C VAL A 120 7.68 23.84 3.82
N ILE A 121 8.17 22.66 3.42
CA ILE A 121 7.71 21.87 2.27
C ILE A 121 7.39 20.47 2.80
N ILE A 122 6.33 19.84 2.28
CA ILE A 122 6.03 18.44 2.63
C ILE A 122 7.26 17.60 2.33
N ARG A 123 7.70 16.81 3.32
CA ARG A 123 8.93 16.04 3.18
C ARG A 123 8.86 15.06 2.01
N GLU A 124 9.95 14.97 1.27
CA GLU A 124 10.07 14.08 0.11
C GLU A 124 9.79 12.61 0.46
N ASP A 125 10.16 12.16 1.67
CA ASP A 125 9.85 10.81 2.09
C ASP A 125 8.35 10.58 2.29
N ILE A 126 7.57 11.59 2.69
CA ILE A 126 6.11 11.47 2.75
C ILE A 126 5.53 11.31 1.34
N ILE A 127 6.03 12.07 0.37
CA ILE A 127 5.60 11.98 -1.03
C ILE A 127 5.85 10.57 -1.57
N ALA A 128 7.06 10.04 -1.39
CA ALA A 128 7.40 8.67 -1.80
C ALA A 128 6.52 7.59 -1.11
N GLN A 129 6.11 7.83 0.14
CA GLN A 129 5.22 6.92 0.87
C GLN A 129 3.77 7.01 0.35
N LEU A 130 3.30 8.19 -0.05
CA LEU A 130 2.00 8.35 -0.71
C LEU A 130 1.97 7.63 -2.06
N GLU A 131 3.05 7.70 -2.85
CA GLU A 131 3.18 6.93 -4.09
C GLU A 131 3.15 5.42 -3.82
N THR A 132 3.85 4.96 -2.78
CA THR A 132 3.84 3.54 -2.37
C THR A 132 2.44 3.10 -1.95
N ALA A 133 1.71 3.93 -1.19
CA ALA A 133 0.32 3.66 -0.84
C ALA A 133 -0.60 3.61 -2.07
N GLN A 134 -0.36 4.48 -3.06
CA GLN A 134 -1.11 4.47 -4.31
C GLN A 134 -0.87 3.17 -5.08
N LYS A 135 0.38 2.67 -5.16
CA LYS A 135 0.68 1.37 -5.75
C LYS A 135 -0.03 0.23 -5.03
N ILE A 136 0.02 0.21 -3.69
CA ILE A 136 -0.76 -0.76 -2.89
C ILE A 136 -2.24 -0.69 -3.26
N ARG A 137 -2.79 0.52 -3.39
CA ARG A 137 -4.20 0.72 -3.75
C ARG A 137 -4.53 0.14 -5.13
N ASP A 138 -3.70 0.43 -6.12
CA ASP A 138 -3.94 0.03 -7.52
C ASP A 138 -3.83 -1.49 -7.71
N ILE A 139 -2.98 -2.16 -6.93
CA ILE A 139 -2.82 -3.62 -6.95
C ILE A 139 -4.00 -4.34 -6.29
N PHE A 140 -4.52 -3.78 -5.18
CA PHE A 140 -5.41 -4.50 -4.27
C PHE A 140 -6.85 -4.01 -4.28
N PHE A 141 -7.18 -2.86 -4.86
CA PHE A 141 -8.53 -2.33 -4.85
C PHE A 141 -9.04 -2.08 -6.26
N SER A 142 -10.12 -2.77 -6.61
CA SER A 142 -10.83 -2.54 -7.87
C SER A 142 -12.17 -1.85 -7.61
N LYS A 143 -12.61 -0.99 -8.55
CA LYS A 143 -13.91 -0.30 -8.44
C LYS A 143 -15.11 -1.26 -8.39
N GLN A 144 -14.98 -2.46 -8.96
CA GLN A 144 -16.07 -3.43 -9.07
C GLN A 144 -16.13 -4.41 -7.91
N ASN A 145 -14.97 -4.90 -7.43
CA ASN A 145 -14.92 -6.02 -6.49
C ASN A 145 -14.35 -5.63 -5.12
N GLY A 146 -13.97 -4.37 -4.89
CA GLY A 146 -13.34 -3.95 -3.64
C GLY A 146 -11.95 -4.55 -3.48
N LEU A 147 -11.62 -4.96 -2.26
CA LEU A 147 -10.35 -5.60 -1.92
C LEU A 147 -10.18 -6.95 -2.64
N GLY A 148 -9.17 -7.04 -3.50
CA GLY A 148 -8.68 -8.28 -4.07
C GLY A 148 -7.77 -8.09 -5.27
N THR A 149 -7.06 -9.15 -5.63
CA THR A 149 -6.18 -9.23 -6.79
C THR A 149 -6.31 -10.60 -7.45
N SER A 150 -6.18 -10.61 -8.78
CA SER A 150 -6.24 -11.81 -9.61
C SER A 150 -4.86 -12.14 -10.16
N PHE A 151 -4.57 -13.43 -10.30
CA PHE A 151 -3.30 -13.90 -10.82
C PHE A 151 -3.43 -15.30 -11.41
N ALA A 152 -2.44 -15.73 -12.17
CA ALA A 152 -2.39 -17.06 -12.77
C ALA A 152 -1.18 -17.83 -12.23
N VAL A 153 -1.35 -19.12 -11.94
CA VAL A 153 -0.29 -20.02 -11.51
C VAL A 153 -0.12 -21.13 -12.55
N GLU A 154 1.02 -21.13 -13.22
CA GLU A 154 1.43 -22.15 -14.16
C GLU A 154 2.34 -23.17 -13.47
N THR A 155 2.04 -24.45 -13.69
CA THR A 155 2.90 -25.55 -13.25
C THR A 155 4.11 -25.68 -14.16
N VAL A 156 5.34 -25.61 -13.62
CA VAL A 156 6.56 -25.61 -14.45
C VAL A 156 7.31 -26.92 -14.35
N SER A 157 7.69 -27.34 -13.14
CA SER A 157 8.45 -28.58 -12.95
C SER A 157 8.30 -29.14 -11.54
N LEU A 158 8.29 -30.47 -11.47
CA LEU A 158 8.31 -31.24 -10.23
C LEU A 158 9.50 -32.18 -10.26
N SER A 159 10.30 -32.23 -9.19
CA SER A 159 11.46 -33.12 -9.10
C SER A 159 11.08 -34.59 -9.41
N GLY A 160 11.91 -35.28 -10.21
CA GLY A 160 11.60 -36.61 -10.79
C GLY A 160 11.25 -37.72 -9.81
N ASN A 161 11.58 -37.57 -8.52
CA ASN A 161 11.24 -38.51 -7.44
C ASN A 161 9.82 -38.28 -6.83
N LYS A 162 8.92 -37.61 -7.55
CA LYS A 162 7.58 -37.25 -7.08
C LYS A 162 6.51 -37.62 -8.09
N ARG A 163 5.35 -38.02 -7.56
CA ARG A 163 4.19 -38.38 -8.37
C ARG A 163 3.22 -37.22 -8.55
N ARG A 164 3.09 -36.35 -7.53
CA ARG A 164 2.06 -35.32 -7.48
C ARG A 164 2.45 -34.16 -6.55
N SER A 165 2.08 -32.95 -6.94
CA SER A 165 2.11 -31.74 -6.12
C SER A 165 0.69 -31.21 -6.01
N VAL A 166 0.28 -30.79 -4.82
CA VAL A 166 -1.00 -30.12 -4.59
C VAL A 166 -0.73 -28.80 -3.88
N LEU A 167 -0.92 -27.69 -4.59
CA LEU A 167 -0.89 -26.35 -4.05
C LEU A 167 -2.32 -25.91 -3.76
N ASN A 168 -2.62 -25.64 -2.49
CA ASN A 168 -3.89 -25.09 -2.03
C ASN A 168 -3.66 -23.62 -1.68
N LEU A 169 -4.39 -22.71 -2.31
CA LEU A 169 -4.38 -21.27 -2.04
C LEU A 169 -5.79 -20.86 -1.65
N ASP A 170 -6.06 -20.89 -0.34
CA ASP A 170 -7.35 -20.54 0.27
C ASP A 170 -8.54 -21.31 -0.33
N GLY A 171 -8.36 -22.61 -0.55
CA GLY A 171 -9.36 -23.51 -1.13
C GLY A 171 -9.27 -23.67 -2.66
N GLN A 172 -8.45 -22.86 -3.34
CA GLN A 172 -8.21 -23.01 -4.77
C GLN A 172 -7.03 -23.97 -4.99
N LEU A 173 -7.30 -25.09 -5.67
CA LEU A 173 -6.34 -26.18 -5.84
C LEU A 173 -5.62 -26.13 -7.19
N VAL A 174 -4.29 -26.22 -7.13
CA VAL A 174 -3.40 -26.41 -8.27
C VAL A 174 -2.66 -27.74 -8.10
N ASP A 175 -3.16 -28.78 -8.77
CA ASP A 175 -2.67 -30.16 -8.75
C ASP A 175 -1.82 -30.50 -9.98
N TYR A 176 -0.61 -30.99 -9.77
CA TYR A 176 0.32 -31.36 -10.83
C TYR A 176 0.92 -32.75 -10.65
N SER A 177 0.75 -33.64 -11.63
CA SER A 177 1.24 -35.02 -11.58
C SER A 177 2.22 -35.40 -12.70
N GLN A 178 3.17 -34.51 -13.02
CA GLN A 178 4.18 -34.71 -14.09
C GLN A 178 3.57 -34.93 -15.50
N GLY A 179 2.42 -34.31 -15.76
CA GLY A 179 1.76 -34.28 -17.07
C GLY A 179 2.07 -33.02 -17.85
N ARG A 180 1.15 -32.63 -18.73
CA ARG A 180 1.22 -31.32 -19.39
C ARG A 180 1.13 -30.20 -18.36
N ASN A 181 1.93 -29.17 -18.55
CA ASN A 181 1.80 -27.93 -17.80
C ASN A 181 0.40 -27.35 -18.05
N TYR A 182 -0.16 -26.74 -17.02
CA TYR A 182 -1.41 -26.01 -17.10
C TYR A 182 -1.35 -24.80 -16.18
N THR A 183 -2.21 -23.83 -16.48
CA THR A 183 -2.33 -22.57 -15.75
C THR A 183 -3.69 -22.53 -15.06
N ALA A 184 -3.68 -22.25 -13.76
CA ALA A 184 -4.88 -21.97 -12.98
C ALA A 184 -5.01 -20.46 -12.74
N HIS A 185 -6.19 -19.90 -12.98
CA HIS A 185 -6.51 -18.52 -12.61
C HIS A 185 -7.06 -18.51 -11.19
N LEU A 186 -6.52 -17.62 -10.35
CA LEU A 186 -6.74 -17.58 -8.91
C LEU A 186 -7.01 -16.15 -8.47
N VAL A 187 -7.62 -16.03 -7.30
CA VAL A 187 -7.86 -14.74 -6.64
C VAL A 187 -7.35 -14.75 -5.20
N TRP A 188 -6.96 -13.58 -4.71
CA TRP A 188 -6.76 -13.31 -3.29
C TRP A 188 -7.48 -12.01 -2.88
N PRO A 189 -8.14 -11.96 -1.71
CA PRO A 189 -8.51 -13.10 -0.89
C PRO A 189 -9.63 -13.90 -1.58
N ASN A 190 -9.55 -15.23 -1.57
CA ASN A 190 -10.65 -16.07 -2.09
C ASN A 190 -11.82 -16.17 -1.10
N ASN A 191 -11.54 -16.03 0.19
CA ASN A 191 -12.53 -15.96 1.25
C ASN A 191 -12.01 -15.08 2.39
N MET A 192 -12.92 -14.37 3.05
CA MET A 192 -12.60 -13.39 4.11
C MET A 192 -12.62 -13.98 5.53
N ARG A 193 -12.50 -15.31 5.68
CA ARG A 193 -12.62 -15.97 6.99
C ARG A 193 -11.26 -16.10 7.68
N GLU A 194 -11.24 -15.92 8.99
CA GLU A 194 -10.09 -16.31 9.81
C GLU A 194 -9.93 -17.84 9.77
N GLY A 195 -8.69 -18.31 9.55
CA GLY A 195 -8.36 -19.75 9.46
C GLY A 195 -8.14 -20.28 8.04
N ASN A 196 -8.09 -19.41 7.03
CA ASN A 196 -7.63 -19.79 5.69
C ASN A 196 -6.26 -20.45 5.76
N GLU A 197 -6.06 -21.51 4.98
CA GLU A 197 -4.78 -22.19 4.87
C GLU A 197 -4.30 -22.13 3.43
N SER A 198 -3.06 -21.70 3.26
CA SER A 198 -2.32 -21.86 2.02
C SER A 198 -1.22 -22.89 2.24
N LYS A 199 -1.21 -23.94 1.41
CA LYS A 199 -0.40 -25.14 1.63
C LYS A 199 0.11 -25.73 0.33
N LEU A 200 1.39 -26.06 0.29
CA LEU A 200 1.96 -26.94 -0.72
C LEU A 200 2.17 -28.33 -0.14
N THR A 201 1.68 -29.37 -0.83
CA THR A 201 1.90 -30.78 -0.47
C THR A 201 2.58 -31.53 -1.60
N LEU A 202 3.74 -32.14 -1.33
CA LEU A 202 4.50 -32.95 -2.29
C LEU A 202 4.40 -34.45 -1.96
N ILE A 203 3.90 -35.23 -2.92
CA ILE A 203 3.65 -36.67 -2.78
C ILE A 203 4.75 -37.46 -3.51
N GLY A 204 5.44 -38.33 -2.76
CA GLY A 204 6.50 -39.23 -3.21
C GLY A 204 6.04 -40.34 -4.15
N THR A 205 7.01 -40.94 -4.87
CA THR A 205 6.82 -42.20 -5.59
C THR A 205 7.06 -43.42 -4.70
N SER A 206 7.93 -43.32 -3.69
CA SER A 206 8.09 -44.30 -2.61
C SER A 206 7.14 -43.96 -1.46
N GLY A 207 6.51 -44.96 -0.85
CA GLY A 207 5.40 -44.85 0.14
C GLY A 207 5.66 -44.08 1.45
N ASN A 208 6.61 -43.16 1.45
CA ASN A 208 6.83 -42.16 2.48
C ASN A 208 5.63 -41.21 2.60
N ALA A 209 5.42 -40.70 3.82
CA ALA A 209 4.39 -39.71 4.09
C ALA A 209 4.56 -38.46 3.21
N PRO A 210 3.45 -37.84 2.75
CA PRO A 210 3.48 -36.55 2.08
C PRO A 210 4.19 -35.50 2.93
N ARG A 211 4.91 -34.58 2.28
CA ARG A 211 5.56 -33.45 2.95
C ARG A 211 4.86 -32.17 2.54
N SER A 212 4.69 -31.25 3.49
CA SER A 212 4.02 -29.99 3.24
C SER A 212 4.66 -28.80 3.93
N ILE A 213 4.48 -27.64 3.33
CA ILE A 213 4.65 -26.33 3.95
C ILE A 213 3.26 -25.69 3.95
N SER A 214 2.83 -25.15 5.08
CA SER A 214 1.56 -24.43 5.18
C SER A 214 1.67 -23.20 6.05
N PHE A 215 0.80 -22.25 5.74
CA PHE A 215 0.57 -21.04 6.51
C PHE A 215 -0.93 -20.86 6.68
N SER A 216 -1.31 -20.21 7.78
CA SER A 216 -2.71 -19.91 8.07
C SER A 216 -2.88 -18.41 8.33
N GLY A 217 -4.09 -17.92 8.10
CA GLY A 217 -4.43 -16.51 8.28
C GLY A 217 -4.81 -15.82 6.97
N PRO A 218 -5.29 -14.57 7.05
CA PRO A 218 -5.72 -13.81 5.87
C PRO A 218 -4.61 -13.60 4.84
N TRP A 219 -3.34 -13.63 5.27
CA TRP A 219 -2.18 -13.45 4.40
C TRP A 219 -1.43 -14.75 4.10
N ALA A 220 -2.07 -15.90 4.29
CA ALA A 220 -1.45 -17.21 4.10
C ALA A 220 -0.85 -17.40 2.69
N GLN A 221 -1.51 -16.91 1.63
CA GLN A 221 -0.98 -16.99 0.26
C GLN A 221 0.36 -16.26 0.12
N PHE A 222 0.46 -15.06 0.69
CA PHE A 222 1.66 -14.23 0.67
C PHE A 222 2.80 -14.88 1.45
N ARG A 223 2.50 -15.40 2.65
CA ARG A 223 3.48 -16.13 3.46
C ARG A 223 3.98 -17.37 2.74
N LEU A 224 3.09 -18.11 2.07
CA LEU A 224 3.48 -19.27 1.29
C LEU A 224 4.43 -18.85 0.16
N PHE A 225 4.06 -17.89 -0.69
CA PHE A 225 4.95 -17.43 -1.75
C PHE A 225 6.29 -16.90 -1.22
N GLY A 226 6.28 -16.16 -0.11
CA GLY A 226 7.48 -15.65 0.56
C GLY A 226 8.38 -16.74 1.17
N ALA A 227 7.85 -17.93 1.43
CA ALA A 227 8.65 -19.09 1.87
C ALA A 227 9.34 -19.82 0.70
N GLY A 228 8.94 -19.54 -0.54
CA GLY A 228 9.59 -20.03 -1.74
C GLY A 228 10.79 -19.18 -2.17
N GLN A 229 11.70 -19.78 -2.93
CA GLN A 229 12.76 -19.04 -3.59
C GLN A 229 12.21 -18.36 -4.85
N LEU A 230 12.07 -17.04 -4.79
CA LEU A 230 11.63 -16.20 -5.90
C LEU A 230 12.80 -15.91 -6.85
N THR A 231 12.58 -16.07 -8.16
CA THR A 231 13.57 -15.83 -9.22
C THR A 231 12.87 -15.26 -10.46
N GLY A 232 13.63 -14.55 -11.31
CA GLY A 232 13.10 -13.99 -12.55
C GLY A 232 11.90 -13.07 -12.33
N VAL A 233 11.96 -12.23 -11.29
CA VAL A 233 10.92 -11.22 -11.00
C VAL A 233 10.99 -10.18 -12.10
N GLN A 234 9.93 -10.08 -12.89
CA GLN A 234 9.72 -9.14 -13.98
C GLN A 234 8.33 -8.52 -13.83
N ASP A 235 8.05 -7.49 -14.63
CA ASP A 235 6.72 -6.90 -14.72
C ASP A 235 5.72 -7.98 -15.13
N GLY A 236 4.71 -8.20 -14.29
CA GLY A 236 3.64 -9.15 -14.56
C GLY A 236 3.98 -10.64 -14.40
N ASN A 237 5.22 -11.05 -14.07
CA ASN A 237 5.48 -12.47 -13.76
C ASN A 237 6.72 -12.74 -12.87
N PHE A 238 6.72 -13.90 -12.21
CA PHE A 238 7.88 -14.41 -11.49
C PHE A 238 7.87 -15.93 -11.40
N THR A 239 9.01 -16.52 -11.08
CA THR A 239 9.12 -17.96 -10.79
C THR A 239 9.35 -18.18 -9.30
N VAL A 240 8.57 -19.08 -8.70
CA VAL A 240 8.72 -19.49 -7.31
C VAL A 240 9.08 -20.97 -7.22
N ARG A 241 10.18 -21.27 -6.52
CA ARG A 241 10.63 -22.64 -6.24
C ARG A 241 10.46 -22.96 -4.76
N PHE A 242 9.63 -23.94 -4.47
CA PHE A 242 9.47 -24.48 -3.13
C PHE A 242 10.37 -25.69 -2.94
N SER A 243 11.18 -25.69 -1.88
CA SER A 243 12.01 -26.83 -1.52
C SER A 243 11.52 -27.47 -0.22
N VAL A 244 11.11 -28.74 -0.27
CA VAL A 244 10.60 -29.48 0.89
C VAL A 244 11.32 -30.82 1.01
N ASP A 245 12.14 -30.99 2.06
CA ASP A 245 12.81 -32.24 2.40
C ASP A 245 13.62 -32.83 1.21
N GLY A 246 14.46 -31.99 0.59
CA GLY A 246 15.32 -32.35 -0.55
C GLY A 246 14.61 -32.49 -1.91
N ARG A 247 13.35 -32.05 -2.01
CA ARG A 247 12.57 -32.05 -3.27
C ARG A 247 12.11 -30.66 -3.61
N ALA A 248 11.77 -30.43 -4.89
CA ALA A 248 11.32 -29.13 -5.32
C ALA A 248 10.13 -29.17 -6.28
N MET A 249 9.24 -28.20 -6.12
CA MET A 249 8.20 -27.85 -7.07
C MET A 249 8.41 -26.41 -7.50
N THR A 250 8.32 -26.16 -8.80
CA THR A 250 8.48 -24.83 -9.40
C THR A 250 7.18 -24.43 -10.08
N TYR A 251 6.71 -23.23 -9.75
CA TYR A 251 5.58 -22.58 -10.39
C TYR A 251 6.03 -21.28 -11.05
N ARG A 252 5.36 -20.89 -12.13
CA ARG A 252 5.42 -19.54 -12.68
C ARG A 252 4.12 -18.84 -12.32
N VAL A 253 4.23 -17.66 -11.76
CA VAL A 253 3.09 -16.82 -11.38
C VAL A 253 3.03 -15.66 -12.34
N HIS A 254 1.84 -15.38 -12.85
CA HIS A 254 1.53 -14.28 -13.76
C HIS A 254 0.55 -13.33 -13.05
N THR A 255 0.82 -12.03 -13.05
CA THR A 255 0.01 -10.99 -12.41
C THR A 255 -0.46 -10.00 -13.47
N ASP A 256 -1.67 -9.49 -13.33
CA ASP A 256 -2.26 -8.57 -14.32
C ASP A 256 -1.65 -7.15 -14.25
N THR A 257 -1.07 -6.80 -13.10
CA THR A 257 -0.43 -5.51 -12.83
C THR A 257 1.07 -5.58 -13.07
N GLU A 258 1.65 -4.48 -13.57
CA GLU A 258 3.11 -4.29 -13.63
C GLU A 258 3.73 -4.48 -12.24
N ASP A 259 3.03 -3.99 -11.20
CA ASP A 259 3.39 -4.20 -9.81
C ASP A 259 2.87 -5.54 -9.29
N ASN A 260 3.79 -6.46 -8.99
CA ASN A 260 3.50 -7.79 -8.49
C ASN A 260 3.11 -7.77 -6.99
N PRO A 261 1.90 -8.21 -6.59
CA PRO A 261 1.50 -8.25 -5.17
C PRO A 261 2.37 -9.15 -4.28
N PHE A 262 3.05 -10.14 -4.86
CA PHE A 262 3.78 -11.17 -4.14
C PHE A 262 5.30 -10.97 -4.14
N SER A 263 5.83 -9.99 -4.88
CA SER A 263 7.26 -9.67 -4.80
C SER A 263 7.54 -8.93 -3.49
N GLY A 264 8.49 -9.47 -2.71
CA GLY A 264 8.87 -8.87 -1.44
C GLY A 264 9.36 -7.43 -1.64
N GLY A 265 8.95 -6.52 -0.76
CA GLY A 265 9.35 -5.11 -0.79
C GLY A 265 8.19 -4.17 -0.58
N LEU A 266 7.08 -4.35 -1.32
CA LEU A 266 5.96 -3.40 -1.37
C LEU A 266 5.48 -2.96 0.03
N PHE A 267 5.08 -3.91 0.86
CA PHE A 267 4.58 -3.60 2.21
C PHE A 267 5.67 -3.20 3.19
N SER A 268 6.85 -3.81 3.11
CA SER A 268 7.96 -3.52 4.03
C SER A 268 8.64 -2.17 3.77
N GLN A 269 8.45 -1.60 2.58
CA GLN A 269 8.91 -0.26 2.23
C GLN A 269 7.91 0.81 2.65
N PHE A 270 6.66 0.42 2.93
CA PHE A 270 5.63 1.33 3.38
C PHE A 270 5.77 1.62 4.87
N GLY A 271 5.97 2.88 5.21
CA GLY A 271 6.07 3.36 6.58
C GLY A 271 5.81 4.86 6.65
N LEU A 272 5.21 5.34 7.73
CA LEU A 272 4.84 6.73 7.88
C LEU A 272 5.69 7.42 8.94
N SER A 273 6.23 8.58 8.60
CA SER A 273 6.87 9.48 9.55
C SER A 273 5.80 10.23 10.35
N ASP A 274 6.09 10.51 11.63
CA ASP A 274 5.21 11.30 12.50
C ASP A 274 5.13 12.78 12.08
N THR A 275 6.08 13.25 11.27
CA THR A 275 6.22 14.65 10.83
C THR A 275 5.96 14.80 9.33
N LEU A 276 5.14 15.79 8.94
CA LEU A 276 4.84 16.09 7.53
C LEU A 276 5.87 16.97 6.83
N TYR A 277 6.56 17.83 7.58
CA TYR A 277 7.42 18.91 7.09
C TYR A 277 8.87 18.77 7.55
#